data_AF-A0A286U2V7-F1
#
_entry.id   AF-A0A286U2V7-F1
#
_cell.length_a   1.000
_cell.length_b   1.000
_cell.length_c   1.000
_cell.angle_alpha   90.00
_cell.angle_beta   90.00
_cell.angle_gamma   90.00
#
_symmetry.space_group_name_H-M   'P 1'
#
loop_
_entity.id
_entity.type
_entity.pdbx_description
1 polymer ?
#
loop_
_entity_poly.entity_id
_entity_poly.type
_entity_poly.pdbx_seq_one_letter_code
_entity_poly.pdbx_strand_id
1 'polypeptide(L)'
;MENDIAGDPMNEKRWSKKTAYALKDDLTNTYFEGSKRGSKVAGYGKSKEKRNDCPMVTLSLTIDEEGFPKQSKVWKGNVSEPDTLEGILLGLKEEESLFSSQRTIVMDAGIATEDNIALIKKNGFKYIAVSRKRTYDDALWSGVQEEKVALSEGKTILSMKLARTEEEVFLLCHSEAKEAKESAILFRREQKFEQELTAIQEGLKKKRTLKKKVVLET
;
A
#
# COMPACT_ATOMS: atom_id res chain seq x y z
N MET A 1 -8.01 40.89 40.98
CA MET A 1 -8.94 40.78 39.84
C MET A 1 -8.38 41.68 38.76
N GLU A 2 -7.81 41.22 37.67
CA GLU A 2 -7.41 39.91 37.16
C GLU A 2 -6.45 40.26 36.01
N ASN A 3 -5.29 39.59 35.94
CA ASN A 3 -4.29 39.87 34.91
C ASN A 3 -4.74 39.21 33.60
N ASP A 4 -5.13 40.01 32.60
CA ASP A 4 -5.31 39.53 31.22
C ASP A 4 -3.93 39.37 30.56
N ILE A 5 -3.36 38.18 30.74
CA ILE A 5 -2.28 37.68 29.90
C ILE A 5 -2.93 37.32 28.56
N ALA A 6 -2.84 38.23 27.60
CA ALA A 6 -3.09 37.92 26.19
C ALA A 6 -2.01 36.94 25.72
N GLY A 7 -2.30 35.65 25.88
CA GLY A 7 -1.50 34.56 25.33
C GLY A 7 -1.50 34.65 23.81
N ASP A 8 -0.30 34.69 23.26
CA ASP A 8 0.03 34.55 21.84
C ASP A 8 -0.74 33.35 21.24
N PRO A 9 -1.61 33.55 20.22
CA PRO A 9 -2.31 32.45 19.60
C PRO A 9 -1.29 31.62 18.82
N MET A 10 -0.91 30.51 19.46
CA MET A 10 -0.26 29.33 18.91
C MET A 10 -0.44 29.26 17.38
N ASN A 11 0.69 29.34 16.68
CA ASN A 11 0.83 29.18 15.24
C ASN A 11 0.37 27.78 14.81
N GLU A 12 -0.94 27.56 14.79
CA GLU A 12 -1.56 26.43 14.12
C GLU A 12 -1.30 26.61 12.63
N LYS A 13 -0.29 25.89 12.13
CA LYS A 13 -0.12 25.64 10.70
C LYS A 13 -1.42 25.02 10.19
N ARG A 14 -2.32 25.89 9.72
CA ARG A 14 -3.61 25.58 9.15
C ARG A 14 -3.36 24.84 7.83
N TRP A 15 -3.26 23.53 7.90
CA TRP A 15 -3.37 22.67 6.73
C TRP A 15 -4.71 23.02 6.08
N SER A 16 -4.68 23.66 4.92
CA SER A 16 -5.89 24.04 4.21
C SER A 16 -6.75 22.79 4.02
N LYS A 17 -8.05 22.88 4.30
CA LYS A 17 -9.09 21.85 4.08
C LYS A 17 -9.17 21.43 2.59
N LYS A 18 -8.14 20.74 2.10
CA LYS A 18 -8.05 20.17 0.77
C LYS A 18 -8.27 18.68 0.95
N THR A 19 -9.53 18.28 0.75
CA THR A 19 -10.01 16.92 0.87
C THR A 19 -9.01 15.95 0.25
N ALA A 20 -8.45 15.12 1.10
CA ALA A 20 -7.50 14.07 0.75
C ALA A 20 -8.26 12.75 0.90
N TYR A 21 -8.58 12.12 -0.23
CA TYR A 21 -9.14 10.78 -0.19
C TYR A 21 -7.99 9.83 0.05
N ALA A 22 -7.95 9.27 1.26
CA ALA A 22 -7.06 8.16 1.51
C ALA A 22 -7.69 6.91 0.87
N LEU A 23 -7.25 6.53 -0.33
CA LEU A 23 -7.43 5.16 -0.83
C LEU A 23 -6.48 4.24 -0.07
N LYS A 24 -6.75 4.06 1.23
CA LYS A 24 -6.35 2.83 1.89
C LYS A 24 -7.31 1.74 1.43
N ASP A 25 -7.20 1.38 0.17
CA ASP A 25 -7.78 0.17 -0.37
C ASP A 25 -7.07 -1.00 0.32
N ASP A 26 -7.58 -1.37 1.49
CA ASP A 26 -7.40 -2.73 1.99
C ASP A 26 -8.26 -3.61 1.09
N LEU A 27 -7.75 -3.91 -0.11
CA LEU A 27 -8.38 -4.85 -1.02
C LEU A 27 -8.50 -6.17 -0.28
N THR A 28 -9.71 -6.39 0.23
CA THR A 28 -9.97 -7.48 1.14
C THR A 28 -10.69 -8.55 0.36
N ASN A 29 -10.04 -9.71 0.27
CA ASN A 29 -10.66 -10.90 -0.29
C ASN A 29 -11.55 -11.53 0.79
N THR A 30 -12.84 -11.59 0.53
CA THR A 30 -13.80 -12.34 1.35
C THR A 30 -14.25 -13.57 0.58
N TYR A 31 -14.31 -14.71 1.24
CA TYR A 31 -14.70 -15.97 0.61
C TYR A 31 -16.11 -16.41 1.04
N PHE A 32 -16.73 -17.22 0.19
CA PHE A 32 -17.99 -17.88 0.50
C PHE A 32 -17.72 -19.33 0.91
N GLU A 33 -18.44 -19.79 1.93
CA GLU A 33 -18.43 -21.20 2.32
C GLU A 33 -19.26 -22.09 1.37
N GLY A 34 -20.19 -21.48 0.63
CA GLY A 34 -21.00 -22.15 -0.39
C GLY A 34 -20.35 -22.14 -1.78
N SER A 35 -20.78 -23.05 -2.65
CA SER A 35 -20.16 -23.26 -3.97
C SER A 35 -20.28 -22.08 -4.95
N LYS A 36 -21.27 -21.20 -4.79
CA LYS A 36 -21.57 -20.06 -5.69
C LYS A 36 -21.56 -20.42 -7.19
N ARG A 37 -21.94 -21.66 -7.56
CA ARG A 37 -22.04 -22.10 -8.96
C ARG A 37 -22.91 -21.13 -9.76
N GLY A 38 -22.41 -20.71 -10.92
CA GLY A 38 -23.10 -19.75 -11.81
C GLY A 38 -22.89 -18.28 -11.46
N SER A 39 -22.15 -17.96 -10.39
CA SER A 39 -21.77 -16.56 -10.11
C SER A 39 -20.81 -16.02 -11.17
N LYS A 40 -21.08 -14.80 -11.63
CA LYS A 40 -20.19 -14.07 -12.57
C LYS A 40 -19.09 -13.27 -11.85
N VAL A 41 -19.25 -13.06 -10.54
CA VAL A 41 -18.39 -12.20 -9.73
C VAL A 41 -17.50 -13.01 -8.78
N ALA A 42 -17.98 -14.14 -8.27
CA ALA A 42 -17.17 -14.98 -7.41
C ALA A 42 -16.12 -15.74 -8.24
N GLY A 43 -14.87 -15.74 -7.78
CA GLY A 43 -13.75 -16.41 -8.45
C GLY A 43 -12.78 -17.01 -7.45
N TYR A 44 -11.98 -18.00 -7.86
CA TYR A 44 -10.93 -18.58 -7.02
C TYR A 44 -9.65 -17.76 -7.15
N GLY A 45 -8.87 -17.69 -6.07
CA GLY A 45 -7.65 -16.89 -6.02
C GLY A 45 -6.81 -17.21 -4.79
N LYS A 46 -5.70 -16.49 -4.64
CA LYS A 46 -4.89 -16.56 -3.41
C LYS A 46 -5.51 -15.66 -2.36
N SER A 47 -5.87 -16.22 -1.20
CA SER A 47 -6.27 -15.42 -0.03
C SER A 47 -5.18 -15.41 1.06
N LYS A 48 -5.15 -14.34 1.86
CA LYS A 48 -4.28 -14.24 3.04
C LYS A 48 -4.55 -15.39 4.04
N GLU A 49 -5.79 -15.88 4.09
CA GLU A 49 -6.23 -17.02 4.92
C GLU A 49 -5.95 -18.40 4.29
N LYS A 50 -5.35 -18.45 3.09
CA LYS A 50 -5.06 -19.69 2.34
C LYS A 50 -6.29 -20.52 2.00
N ARG A 51 -7.48 -19.90 1.95
CA ARG A 51 -8.75 -20.53 1.53
C ARG A 51 -8.90 -20.53 0.01
N ASN A 52 -7.90 -21.09 -0.68
CA ASN A 52 -7.90 -21.20 -2.15
C ASN A 52 -8.95 -22.22 -2.65
N ASP A 53 -9.52 -23.00 -1.74
CA ASP A 53 -10.61 -23.94 -1.93
C ASP A 53 -11.99 -23.27 -2.02
N CYS A 54 -12.10 -21.99 -1.66
CA CYS A 54 -13.36 -21.26 -1.61
C CYS A 54 -13.43 -20.17 -2.69
N PRO A 55 -14.60 -19.99 -3.33
CA PRO A 55 -14.80 -18.86 -4.21
C PRO A 55 -14.83 -17.55 -3.39
N MET A 56 -14.17 -16.52 -3.90
CA MET A 56 -14.02 -15.23 -3.23
C MET A 56 -14.47 -14.07 -4.10
N VAL A 57 -14.64 -12.92 -3.44
CA VAL A 57 -14.81 -11.60 -4.04
C VAL A 57 -13.84 -10.64 -3.39
N THR A 58 -13.47 -9.59 -4.10
CA THR A 58 -12.57 -8.56 -3.58
C THR A 58 -13.38 -7.31 -3.28
N LEU A 59 -13.27 -6.77 -2.07
CA LEU A 59 -13.93 -5.53 -1.67
C LEU A 59 -12.91 -4.39 -1.67
N SER A 60 -13.28 -3.25 -2.26
CA SER A 60 -12.56 -1.99 -2.11
C SER A 60 -13.39 -0.98 -1.32
N LEU A 61 -12.71 -0.10 -0.59
CA LEU A 61 -13.33 0.90 0.27
C LEU A 61 -12.53 2.20 0.18
N THR A 62 -13.21 3.25 -0.27
CA THR A 62 -12.66 4.61 -0.32
C THR A 62 -13.16 5.40 0.88
N ILE A 63 -12.23 6.03 1.60
CA ILE A 63 -12.52 6.88 2.76
C ILE A 63 -12.01 8.30 2.53
N ASP A 64 -12.57 9.26 3.27
CA ASP A 64 -12.04 10.61 3.34
C ASP A 64 -10.95 10.77 4.41
N GLU A 65 -10.48 12.00 4.59
CA GLU A 65 -9.48 12.38 5.59
C GLU A 65 -9.95 12.20 7.04
N GLU A 66 -11.26 12.16 7.28
CA GLU A 66 -11.87 11.94 8.59
C GLU A 66 -12.07 10.43 8.87
N GLY A 67 -11.83 9.57 7.87
CA GLY A 67 -12.00 8.12 7.96
C GLY A 67 -13.41 7.64 7.64
N PHE A 68 -14.28 8.50 7.11
CA PHE A 68 -15.64 8.11 6.72
C PHE A 68 -15.66 7.45 5.34
N PRO A 69 -16.36 6.30 5.20
CA PRO A 69 -16.62 5.68 3.91
C PRO A 69 -17.33 6.63 2.95
N LYS A 70 -16.77 6.79 1.74
CA LYS A 70 -17.40 7.53 0.64
C LYS A 70 -17.94 6.57 -0.41
N GLN A 71 -17.14 5.58 -0.76
CA GLN A 71 -17.48 4.60 -1.78
C GLN A 71 -17.06 3.20 -1.36
N SER A 72 -17.88 2.21 -1.66
CA SER A 72 -17.49 0.79 -1.58
C SER A 72 -17.82 0.09 -2.88
N LYS A 73 -17.00 -0.89 -3.28
CA LYS A 73 -17.21 -1.62 -4.53
C LYS A 73 -16.79 -3.08 -4.40
N VAL A 74 -17.66 -3.97 -4.87
CA VAL A 74 -17.39 -5.40 -4.95
C VAL A 74 -16.87 -5.72 -6.34
N TRP A 75 -15.67 -6.27 -6.38
CA TRP A 75 -14.98 -6.69 -7.59
C TRP A 75 -15.05 -8.21 -7.75
N LYS A 76 -14.73 -8.66 -8.96
CA LYS A 76 -14.56 -10.08 -9.22
C LYS A 76 -13.46 -10.64 -8.32
N GLY A 77 -13.65 -11.86 -7.82
CA GLY A 77 -12.61 -12.56 -7.07
C GLY A 77 -11.31 -12.66 -7.88
N ASN A 78 -10.19 -12.49 -7.19
CA ASN A 78 -8.84 -12.54 -7.78
C ASN A 78 -8.61 -11.43 -8.85
N VAL A 79 -9.26 -10.27 -8.68
CA VAL A 79 -8.89 -9.06 -9.44
C VAL A 79 -7.50 -8.59 -9.01
N SER A 80 -6.73 -8.05 -9.96
CA SER A 80 -5.44 -7.42 -9.68
C SER A 80 -5.67 -6.10 -8.95
N GLU A 81 -4.88 -5.80 -7.91
CA GLU A 81 -5.02 -4.56 -7.15
C GLU A 81 -4.86 -3.28 -8.01
N PRO A 82 -3.88 -3.19 -8.93
CA PRO A 82 -3.80 -2.07 -9.87
C PRO A 82 -5.04 -1.81 -10.70
N ASP A 83 -5.73 -2.88 -11.14
CA ASP A 83 -6.82 -2.79 -12.12
C ASP A 83 -8.09 -2.19 -11.50
N THR A 84 -8.17 -2.06 -10.17
CA THR A 84 -9.34 -1.50 -9.50
C THR A 84 -9.36 0.02 -9.54
N LEU A 85 -8.21 0.68 -9.63
CA LEU A 85 -8.10 2.14 -9.44
C LEU A 85 -8.95 2.91 -10.45
N GLU A 86 -8.92 2.54 -11.73
CA GLU A 86 -9.70 3.24 -12.76
C GLU A 86 -11.19 3.27 -12.42
N GLY A 87 -11.75 2.12 -12.04
CA GLY A 87 -13.16 2.03 -11.68
C GLY A 87 -13.51 2.66 -10.33
N ILE A 88 -12.52 2.96 -9.48
CA ILE A 88 -12.69 3.77 -8.27
C ILE A 88 -12.72 5.25 -8.66
N LEU A 89 -11.75 5.71 -9.45
CA LEU A 89 -11.67 7.11 -9.91
C LEU A 89 -12.92 7.51 -10.70
N LEU A 90 -13.47 6.62 -11.53
CA LEU A 90 -14.74 6.86 -12.23
C LEU A 90 -15.91 7.09 -11.27
N GLY A 91 -16.05 6.26 -10.23
CA GLY A 91 -17.12 6.44 -9.23
C GLY A 91 -16.98 7.75 -8.45
N LEU A 92 -15.74 8.14 -8.11
CA LEU A 92 -15.47 9.42 -7.47
C LEU A 92 -15.83 10.64 -8.35
N LYS A 93 -15.72 10.50 -9.68
CA LYS A 93 -16.13 11.56 -10.60
C LYS A 93 -17.64 11.68 -10.72
N GLU A 94 -18.38 10.57 -10.66
CA GLU A 94 -19.84 10.62 -10.64
C GLU A 94 -20.36 11.38 -9.42
N GLU A 95 -19.61 11.41 -8.32
CA GLU A 95 -19.88 12.21 -7.12
C GLU A 95 -19.35 13.67 -7.17
N GLU A 96 -18.76 14.13 -8.29
CA GLU A 96 -18.20 15.50 -8.44
C GLU A 96 -19.19 16.63 -8.17
N SER A 97 -20.50 16.39 -8.25
CA SER A 97 -21.48 17.42 -7.88
C SER A 97 -21.46 17.80 -6.38
N LEU A 98 -20.73 17.05 -5.54
CA LEU A 98 -20.74 17.21 -4.08
C LEU A 98 -19.42 17.71 -3.48
N PHE A 99 -18.28 17.68 -4.20
CA PHE A 99 -16.97 17.96 -3.61
C PHE A 99 -16.02 18.75 -4.53
N SER A 100 -15.20 19.60 -3.91
CA SER A 100 -14.16 20.46 -4.52
C SER A 100 -13.23 19.72 -5.51
N SER A 101 -12.79 20.47 -6.53
CA SER A 101 -12.01 20.02 -7.70
C SER A 101 -10.55 19.62 -7.44
N GLN A 102 -10.02 19.78 -6.22
CA GLN A 102 -8.60 19.47 -5.94
C GLN A 102 -8.47 18.36 -4.88
N ARG A 103 -8.53 17.10 -5.34
CA ARG A 103 -8.43 15.90 -4.49
C ARG A 103 -7.02 15.32 -4.48
N THR A 104 -6.60 14.80 -3.33
CA THR A 104 -5.35 14.04 -3.19
C THR A 104 -5.66 12.57 -2.91
N ILE A 105 -5.10 11.66 -3.71
CA ILE A 105 -5.29 10.22 -3.59
C ILE A 105 -4.10 9.61 -2.84
N VAL A 106 -4.35 9.01 -1.67
CA VAL A 106 -3.31 8.25 -0.94
C VAL A 106 -3.44 6.77 -1.26
N MET A 107 -2.39 6.06 -1.66
CA MET A 107 -2.49 4.62 -2.01
C MET A 107 -1.24 3.81 -1.64
N ASP A 108 -1.39 2.49 -1.48
CA ASP A 108 -0.29 1.55 -1.25
C ASP A 108 0.47 1.24 -2.56
N ALA A 109 1.69 0.72 -2.43
CA ALA A 109 2.56 0.26 -3.51
C ALA A 109 1.91 -0.84 -4.36
N GLY A 110 0.97 -1.62 -3.82
CA GLY A 110 0.21 -2.61 -4.59
C GLY A 110 -0.56 -1.99 -5.76
N ILE A 111 -1.07 -0.77 -5.56
CA ILE A 111 -1.92 -0.05 -6.53
C ILE A 111 -1.12 1.01 -7.29
N ALA A 112 -0.05 1.56 -6.71
CA ALA A 112 0.75 2.63 -7.30
C ALA A 112 1.66 2.16 -8.46
N THR A 113 1.07 1.67 -9.55
CA THR A 113 1.76 1.45 -10.82
C THR A 113 2.03 2.77 -11.53
N GLU A 114 3.03 2.80 -12.41
CA GLU A 114 3.32 4.00 -13.22
C GLU A 114 2.10 4.39 -14.08
N ASP A 115 1.38 3.41 -14.64
CA ASP A 115 0.14 3.64 -15.40
C ASP A 115 -0.95 4.27 -14.52
N ASN A 116 -1.07 3.81 -13.27
CA ASN A 116 -2.03 4.34 -12.30
C ASN A 116 -1.67 5.77 -11.86
N ILE A 117 -0.39 6.06 -11.66
CA ILE A 117 0.09 7.42 -11.38
C ILE A 117 -0.21 8.34 -12.57
N ALA A 118 0.07 7.88 -13.80
CA ALA A 118 -0.26 8.63 -15.01
C ALA A 118 -1.77 8.86 -15.15
N LEU A 119 -2.60 7.86 -14.82
CA LEU A 119 -4.05 7.98 -14.82
C LEU A 119 -4.52 9.05 -13.82
N ILE A 120 -3.98 9.06 -12.61
CA ILE A 120 -4.31 10.08 -11.59
C ILE A 120 -3.94 11.48 -12.09
N LYS A 121 -2.71 11.65 -12.59
CA LYS A 121 -2.22 12.94 -13.15
C LYS A 121 -3.11 13.40 -14.30
N LYS A 122 -3.48 12.52 -15.24
CA LYS A 122 -4.38 12.80 -16.37
C LYS A 122 -5.76 13.27 -15.93
N ASN A 123 -6.24 12.76 -14.79
CA ASN A 123 -7.52 13.15 -14.21
C ASN A 123 -7.46 14.41 -13.34
N GLY A 124 -6.29 15.08 -13.24
CA GLY A 124 -6.10 16.31 -12.48
C GLY A 124 -5.99 16.12 -10.97
N PHE A 125 -5.86 14.87 -10.50
CA PHE A 125 -5.73 14.56 -9.09
C PHE A 125 -4.27 14.63 -8.63
N LYS A 126 -4.07 14.95 -7.35
CA LYS A 126 -2.79 14.79 -6.66
C LYS A 126 -2.69 13.39 -6.07
N TYR A 127 -1.49 12.95 -5.69
CA TYR A 127 -1.32 11.67 -5.01
C TYR A 127 -0.24 11.68 -3.94
N ILE A 128 -0.35 10.71 -3.04
CA ILE A 128 0.68 10.24 -2.15
C ILE A 128 0.70 8.72 -2.31
N ALA A 129 1.83 8.15 -2.68
CA ALA A 129 1.94 6.72 -2.92
C ALA A 129 3.16 6.14 -2.21
N VAL A 130 3.03 4.93 -1.70
CA VAL A 130 4.22 4.14 -1.33
C VAL A 130 4.90 3.74 -2.63
N SER A 131 6.18 4.12 -2.77
CA SER A 131 6.91 3.75 -3.97
C SER A 131 7.08 2.25 -4.10
N ARG A 132 6.90 1.75 -5.33
CA ARG A 132 7.24 0.38 -5.72
C ARG A 132 8.74 0.18 -5.98
N LYS A 133 9.49 1.27 -6.22
CA LYS A 133 10.93 1.20 -6.47
C LYS A 133 11.65 0.86 -5.16
N ARG A 134 12.49 -0.18 -5.21
CA ARG A 134 13.22 -0.68 -4.04
C ARG A 134 14.55 0.05 -3.83
N THR A 135 15.07 0.64 -4.90
CA THR A 135 16.34 1.36 -4.92
C THR A 135 16.15 2.69 -5.62
N TYR A 136 16.84 3.70 -5.08
CA TYR A 136 16.94 5.03 -5.63
C TYR A 136 18.42 5.35 -5.77
N ASP A 137 18.75 6.22 -6.73
CA ASP A 137 20.10 6.74 -6.86
C ASP A 137 20.45 7.55 -5.60
N ASP A 138 21.64 7.33 -5.04
CA ASP A 138 22.15 8.07 -3.89
C ASP A 138 22.22 9.58 -4.17
N ALA A 139 22.40 9.96 -5.45
CA ALA A 139 22.36 11.35 -5.89
C ALA A 139 21.05 12.05 -5.53
N LEU A 140 19.91 11.33 -5.49
CA LEU A 140 18.60 11.89 -5.12
C LEU A 140 18.59 12.44 -3.69
N TRP A 141 19.39 11.84 -2.80
CA TRP A 141 19.42 12.17 -1.38
C TRP A 141 20.62 13.04 -1.01
N SER A 142 21.51 13.32 -1.96
CA SER A 142 22.71 14.13 -1.73
C SER A 142 22.33 15.57 -1.36
N GLY A 143 22.88 16.06 -0.24
CA GLY A 143 22.60 17.40 0.28
C GLY A 143 21.22 17.57 0.91
N VAL A 144 20.40 16.52 0.98
CA VAL A 144 19.09 16.56 1.65
C VAL A 144 19.29 16.43 3.16
N GLN A 145 18.73 17.38 3.90
CA GLN A 145 18.77 17.35 5.37
C GLN A 145 17.89 16.24 5.92
N GLU A 146 18.39 15.56 6.95
CA GLU A 146 17.67 14.53 7.68
C GLU A 146 17.01 15.15 8.91
N GLU A 147 15.69 15.01 9.00
CA GLU A 147 14.91 15.46 10.16
C GLU A 147 14.50 14.26 11.00
N LYS A 148 14.57 14.40 12.32
CA LYS A 148 14.11 13.38 13.27
C LYS A 148 12.79 13.79 13.89
N VAL A 149 11.80 12.92 13.79
CA VAL A 149 10.46 13.13 14.34
C VAL A 149 10.18 12.07 15.38
N ALA A 150 9.87 12.51 16.60
CA ALA A 150 9.42 11.65 17.68
C ALA A 150 7.92 11.36 17.50
N LEU A 151 7.56 10.08 17.41
CA LEU A 151 6.20 9.58 17.42
C LEU A 151 5.91 8.85 18.74
N SER A 152 4.61 8.69 19.05
CA SER A 152 4.15 7.89 20.20
C SER A 152 4.82 8.29 21.50
N GLU A 153 4.83 9.60 21.80
CA GLU A 153 5.46 10.18 22.99
C GLU A 153 6.97 9.90 23.09
N GLY A 154 7.67 9.81 21.96
CA GLY A 154 9.12 9.60 21.92
C GLY A 154 9.55 8.14 21.93
N LYS A 155 8.62 7.18 21.98
CA LYS A 155 8.94 5.74 21.89
C LYS A 155 9.46 5.32 20.52
N THR A 156 9.14 6.07 19.48
CA THR A 156 9.59 5.78 18.11
C THR A 156 10.15 7.04 17.50
N ILE A 157 11.39 6.96 17.03
CA ILE A 157 12.03 8.05 16.30
C ILE A 157 12.01 7.67 14.82
N LEU A 158 11.42 8.54 14.00
CA LEU A 158 11.50 8.46 12.55
C LEU A 158 12.59 9.41 12.06
N SER A 159 13.41 8.93 11.13
CA SER A 159 14.33 9.74 10.35
C SER A 159 13.72 9.99 8.98
N MET A 160 13.64 11.25 8.56
CA MET A 160 12.94 11.67 7.35
C MET A 160 13.87 12.49 6.45
N LYS A 161 13.90 12.17 5.16
CA LYS A 161 14.58 12.96 4.12
C LYS A 161 13.58 13.31 3.03
N LEU A 162 13.52 14.59 2.65
CA LEU A 162 12.61 15.09 1.63
C LEU A 162 13.41 15.61 0.43
N ALA A 163 13.38 14.87 -0.67
CA ALA A 163 13.98 15.25 -1.94
C ALA A 163 12.91 15.75 -2.90
N ARG A 164 13.17 16.86 -3.60
CA ARG A 164 12.25 17.41 -4.61
C ARG A 164 12.90 17.30 -5.98
N THR A 165 12.17 16.75 -6.92
CA THR A 165 12.50 16.77 -8.35
C THR A 165 11.57 17.75 -9.06
N GLU A 166 11.76 17.96 -10.36
CA GLU A 166 10.89 18.83 -11.16
C GLU A 166 9.43 18.30 -11.22
N GLU A 167 9.27 16.99 -11.22
CA GLU A 167 7.96 16.34 -11.39
C GLU A 167 7.35 15.87 -10.06
N GLU A 168 8.18 15.37 -9.13
CA GLU A 168 7.73 14.65 -7.95
C GLU A 168 8.52 15.00 -6.69
N VAL A 169 7.91 14.73 -5.54
CA VAL A 169 8.56 14.86 -4.22
C VAL A 169 8.70 13.47 -3.62
N PHE A 170 9.93 13.11 -3.27
CA PHE A 170 10.25 11.85 -2.62
C PHE A 170 10.46 12.07 -1.12
N LEU A 171 9.79 11.24 -0.32
CA LEU A 171 9.92 11.24 1.13
C LEU A 171 10.46 9.88 1.56
N LEU A 172 11.70 9.86 2.04
CA LEU A 172 12.30 8.68 2.67
C LEU A 172 12.01 8.73 4.16
N CYS A 173 11.33 7.69 4.66
CA CYS A 173 11.06 7.51 6.08
C CYS A 173 11.78 6.27 6.59
N HIS A 174 12.65 6.44 7.57
CA HIS A 174 13.41 5.38 8.19
C HIS A 174 13.08 5.24 9.68
N SER A 175 12.98 4.01 10.16
CA SER A 175 12.73 3.66 11.56
C SER A 175 13.46 2.37 11.90
N GLU A 176 14.26 2.40 12.97
CA GLU A 176 15.01 1.23 13.46
C GLU A 176 14.08 0.04 13.77
N ALA A 177 12.89 0.30 14.32
CA ALA A 177 11.91 -0.75 14.62
C ALA A 177 11.37 -1.43 13.35
N LYS A 178 11.17 -0.66 12.28
CA LYS A 178 10.70 -1.17 10.99
C LYS A 178 11.80 -1.94 10.28
N GLU A 179 13.04 -1.43 10.31
CA GLU A 179 14.22 -2.11 9.81
C GLU A 179 14.41 -3.46 10.50
N ALA A 180 14.44 -3.50 11.84
CA ALA A 180 14.58 -4.74 12.60
C ALA A 180 13.50 -5.77 12.26
N LYS A 181 12.25 -5.32 12.09
CA LYS A 181 11.14 -6.18 11.66
C LYS A 181 11.37 -6.75 10.26
N GLU A 182 11.81 -5.93 9.30
CA GLU A 182 12.06 -6.37 7.92
C GLU A 182 13.25 -7.32 7.84
N SER A 183 14.35 -7.01 8.52
CA SER A 183 15.52 -7.89 8.66
C SER A 183 15.14 -9.25 9.25
N ALA A 184 14.32 -9.28 10.31
CA ALA A 184 13.83 -10.53 10.89
C ALA A 184 12.87 -11.32 9.96
N ILE A 185 12.16 -10.66 9.06
CA ILE A 185 11.34 -11.33 8.03
C ILE A 185 12.25 -11.92 6.95
N LEU A 186 13.24 -11.15 6.48
CA LEU A 186 14.19 -11.60 5.45
C LEU A 186 14.99 -12.80 5.96
N PHE A 187 15.55 -12.71 7.16
CA PHE A 187 16.29 -13.78 7.81
C PHE A 187 15.49 -15.08 7.91
N ARG A 188 14.21 -15.02 8.31
CA ARG A 188 13.33 -16.20 8.34
C ARG A 188 13.08 -16.80 6.96
N ARG A 189 13.01 -15.97 5.91
CA ARG A 189 12.87 -16.45 4.53
C ARG A 189 14.13 -17.15 4.05
N GLU A 190 15.29 -16.59 4.36
CA GLU A 190 16.61 -17.18 4.04
C GLU A 190 16.78 -18.53 4.73
N GLN A 191 16.52 -18.60 6.04
CA GLN A 191 16.57 -19.87 6.78
C GLN A 191 15.64 -20.93 6.18
N LYS A 192 14.41 -20.55 5.84
CA LYS A 192 13.45 -21.47 5.23
C LYS A 192 13.93 -21.95 3.85
N PHE A 193 14.51 -21.04 3.06
CA PHE A 193 15.06 -21.37 1.75
C PHE A 193 16.23 -22.36 1.87
N GLU A 194 17.15 -22.15 2.81
CA GLU A 194 18.26 -23.06 3.08
C GLU A 194 17.79 -24.44 3.57
N GLN A 195 16.78 -24.47 4.44
CA GLN A 195 16.15 -25.71 4.89
C GLN A 195 15.53 -26.49 3.73
N GLU A 196 14.78 -25.81 2.84
CA GLU A 196 14.20 -26.43 1.65
C GLU A 196 15.27 -26.93 0.68
N LEU A 197 16.36 -26.18 0.47
CA LEU A 197 17.50 -26.62 -0.34
C LEU A 197 18.17 -27.89 0.24
N THR A 198 18.40 -27.90 1.55
CA THR A 198 18.98 -29.07 2.25
C THR A 198 18.06 -30.28 2.12
N ALA A 199 16.75 -30.09 2.32
CA ALA A 199 15.76 -31.14 2.16
C ALA A 199 15.71 -31.71 0.73
N ILE A 200 15.84 -30.85 -0.29
CA ILE A 200 15.94 -31.27 -1.69
C ILE A 200 17.23 -32.09 -1.91
N GLN A 201 18.38 -31.59 -1.44
CA GLN A 201 19.67 -32.27 -1.59
C GLN A 201 19.68 -33.67 -0.94
N GLU A 202 19.18 -33.79 0.29
CA GLU A 202 19.02 -35.08 0.97
C GLU A 202 18.01 -35.97 0.25
N GLY A 203 16.94 -35.36 -0.28
CA GLY A 203 15.90 -36.01 -1.04
C GLY A 203 16.43 -36.74 -2.28
N LEU A 204 17.41 -36.18 -3.00
CA LEU A 204 17.96 -36.79 -4.22
C LEU A 204 18.46 -38.23 -4.02
N LYS A 205 18.98 -38.55 -2.82
CA LYS A 205 19.51 -39.88 -2.46
C LYS A 205 18.41 -40.89 -2.07
N LYS A 206 17.19 -40.44 -1.75
CA LYS A 206 16.07 -41.29 -1.29
C LYS A 206 15.20 -41.77 -2.46
N LYS A 207 14.42 -42.85 -2.29
CA LYS A 207 13.39 -43.29 -3.25
C LYS A 207 12.11 -42.46 -3.04
N ARG A 208 11.34 -42.20 -4.10
CA ARG A 208 10.05 -41.45 -4.11
C ARG A 208 10.11 -39.96 -3.75
N THR A 209 11.27 -39.33 -3.93
CA THR A 209 11.49 -37.88 -3.81
C THR A 209 11.62 -37.24 -5.20
N LEU A 210 11.42 -35.92 -5.29
CA LEU A 210 11.56 -35.16 -6.54
C LEU A 210 13.00 -35.20 -7.05
N LYS A 211 13.24 -35.86 -8.20
CA LYS A 211 14.57 -35.99 -8.84
C LYS A 211 14.70 -35.27 -10.18
N LYS A 212 13.58 -34.86 -10.79
CA LYS A 212 13.59 -34.14 -12.06
C LYS A 212 13.44 -32.64 -11.82
N LYS A 213 14.29 -31.85 -12.48
CA LYS A 213 14.11 -30.40 -12.63
C LYS A 213 12.77 -30.16 -13.32
N VAL A 214 11.89 -29.40 -12.69
CA VAL A 214 10.88 -28.64 -13.43
C VAL A 214 11.65 -27.48 -14.04
N VAL A 215 11.99 -27.58 -15.33
CA VAL A 215 12.49 -26.44 -16.08
C VAL A 215 11.31 -25.48 -16.15
N LEU A 216 11.37 -24.38 -15.41
CA LEU A 216 10.49 -23.26 -15.63
C LEU A 216 11.05 -22.55 -16.86
N GLU A 217 10.46 -22.80 -18.02
CA GLU A 217 10.68 -21.98 -19.20
C GLU A 217 10.21 -20.56 -18.84
N THR A 218 11.17 -19.66 -18.76
CA THR A 218 10.99 -18.21 -18.57
C THR A 218 10.49 -17.56 -19.84
#